data_AF-A0A5J5C435-F1
#
_entry.id   AF-A0A5J5C435-F1
#
_cell.length_a   1.000
_cell.length_b   1.000
_cell.length_c   1.000
_cell.angle_alpha   90.00
_cell.angle_beta   90.00
_cell.angle_gamma   90.00
#
_symmetry.space_group_name_H-M   'P 1'
#
loop_
_entity.id
_entity.type
_entity.pdbx_description
1 polymer ?
#
loop_
_entity_poly.entity_id
_entity_poly.type
_entity_poly.pdbx_seq_one_letter_code
_entity_poly.pdbx_strand_id
1 'polypeptide(L)'
;MEELRAIALAYYSNGSGNMKETANKFFKSMDEDGDQKIRLGEYLAFMRKLQDVVDLRMCNPGFFNYLKEDESAYHLSFADVLTLFYIIQTERRFCDACGVFLVGLYFTCAECFPLEKSRYSVCFECYRDKIFVHDHSGPLLDNNALLIVMNESNLEKNKTNELRTTETGASSSMAIVPASSSHGRSPVPKIAKVALKTVELAVNIGSAISNCSIM
;
A
#
# COMPACT_ATOMS: atom_id res chain seq x y z
N MET A 1 -7.57 13.90 5.13
CA MET A 1 -8.10 13.20 3.94
C MET A 1 -7.93 14.00 2.67
N GLU A 2 -8.20 15.31 2.70
CA GLU A 2 -8.06 16.18 1.53
C GLU A 2 -6.70 16.07 0.82
N GLU A 3 -5.60 16.19 1.56
CA GLU A 3 -4.26 16.07 0.97
C GLU A 3 -4.01 14.68 0.33
N LEU A 4 -4.48 13.60 0.97
CA LEU A 4 -4.35 12.25 0.41
C LEU A 4 -5.16 12.08 -0.87
N ARG A 5 -6.35 12.68 -0.94
CA ARG A 5 -7.19 12.67 -2.14
C ARG A 5 -6.48 13.39 -3.28
N ALA A 6 -5.95 14.59 -3.03
CA ALA A 6 -5.18 15.34 -4.01
C ALA A 6 -3.96 14.55 -4.51
N ILE A 7 -3.23 13.90 -3.60
CA ILE A 7 -2.10 13.02 -3.95
C ILE A 7 -2.57 11.83 -4.80
N ALA A 8 -3.63 11.14 -4.40
CA ALA A 8 -4.16 9.98 -5.13
C ALA A 8 -4.59 10.36 -6.56
N LEU A 9 -5.29 11.49 -6.71
CA LEU A 9 -5.67 12.06 -8.01
C LEU A 9 -4.45 12.42 -8.85
N ALA A 10 -3.41 13.02 -8.26
CA ALA A 10 -2.17 13.35 -8.97
C ALA A 10 -1.43 12.09 -9.47
N TYR A 11 -1.33 11.06 -8.62
CA TYR A 11 -0.74 9.77 -9.00
C TYR A 11 -1.54 9.07 -10.11
N TYR A 12 -2.87 9.09 -10.03
CA TYR A 12 -3.71 8.53 -11.08
C TYR A 12 -3.58 9.29 -12.40
N SER A 13 -3.64 10.63 -12.35
CA SER A 13 -3.60 11.48 -13.56
C SER A 13 -2.29 11.31 -14.33
N ASN A 14 -1.17 11.26 -13.61
CA ASN A 14 0.18 11.07 -14.16
C ASN A 14 0.56 9.57 -14.29
N GLY A 15 -0.32 8.66 -13.88
CA GLY A 15 -0.08 7.23 -13.91
C GLY A 15 -0.09 6.66 -15.33
N SER A 16 0.54 5.50 -15.49
CA SER A 16 0.52 4.73 -16.74
C SER A 16 -0.88 4.21 -17.07
N GLY A 17 -1.12 3.82 -18.33
CA GLY A 17 -2.38 3.19 -18.75
C GLY A 17 -2.74 1.98 -17.88
N ASN A 18 -1.76 1.12 -17.58
CA ASN A 18 -1.96 -0.05 -16.72
C ASN A 18 -2.39 0.32 -15.29
N MET A 19 -1.82 1.40 -14.72
CA MET A 19 -2.22 1.89 -13.40
C MET A 19 -3.66 2.38 -13.42
N LYS A 20 -4.04 3.16 -14.44
CA LYS A 20 -5.41 3.64 -14.61
C LYS A 20 -6.38 2.48 -14.80
N GLU A 21 -6.03 1.49 -15.60
CA GLU A 21 -6.84 0.27 -15.79
C GLU A 21 -7.01 -0.50 -14.48
N THR A 22 -5.95 -0.65 -13.69
CA THR A 22 -5.99 -1.33 -12.39
C THR A 22 -6.92 -0.61 -11.41
N ALA A 23 -6.84 0.73 -11.33
CA ALA A 23 -7.75 1.53 -10.51
C ALA A 23 -9.21 1.41 -10.96
N ASN A 24 -9.47 1.39 -12.27
CA ASN A 24 -10.81 1.18 -12.82
C ASN A 24 -11.35 -0.23 -12.49
N LYS A 25 -10.51 -1.27 -12.56
CA LYS A 25 -10.89 -2.63 -12.15
C LYS A 25 -11.19 -2.69 -10.66
N PHE A 26 -10.39 -2.03 -9.83
CA PHE A 26 -10.64 -1.93 -8.39
C PHE A 26 -12.00 -1.27 -8.10
N PHE A 27 -12.31 -0.14 -8.74
CA PHE A 27 -13.61 0.51 -8.61
C PHE A 27 -14.76 -0.43 -9.01
N LYS A 28 -14.69 -1.03 -10.20
CA LYS A 28 -15.71 -1.95 -10.71
C LYS A 28 -15.90 -3.20 -9.85
N SER A 29 -14.85 -3.65 -9.16
CA SER A 29 -14.95 -4.80 -8.26
C SER A 29 -15.68 -4.49 -6.95
N MET A 30 -15.84 -3.21 -6.64
CA MET A 30 -16.58 -2.71 -5.48
C MET A 30 -18.02 -2.32 -5.86
N ASP A 31 -18.22 -1.81 -7.08
CA ASP A 31 -19.51 -1.42 -7.67
C ASP A 31 -20.31 -2.66 -8.10
N GLU A 32 -21.01 -3.30 -7.16
CA GLU A 32 -21.66 -4.60 -7.39
C GLU A 32 -22.87 -4.49 -8.31
N ASP A 33 -23.61 -3.38 -8.24
CA ASP A 33 -24.79 -3.14 -9.08
C ASP A 33 -24.50 -2.35 -10.38
N GLY A 34 -23.30 -1.77 -10.50
CA GLY A 34 -22.84 -1.07 -11.71
C GLY A 34 -23.43 0.33 -11.88
N ASP A 35 -24.01 0.91 -10.83
CA ASP A 35 -24.60 2.25 -10.85
C ASP A 35 -23.57 3.39 -10.74
N GLN A 36 -22.27 3.04 -10.64
CA GLN A 36 -21.13 3.93 -10.48
C GLN A 36 -21.11 4.69 -9.15
N LYS A 37 -21.83 4.21 -8.13
CA LYS A 37 -21.91 4.82 -6.81
C LYS A 37 -21.76 3.76 -5.74
N ILE A 38 -20.59 3.74 -5.09
CA ILE A 38 -20.36 2.75 -4.05
C ILE A 38 -21.14 3.12 -2.78
N ARG A 39 -22.14 2.32 -2.45
CA ARG A 39 -22.91 2.46 -1.21
C ARG A 39 -22.17 1.79 -0.05
N LEU A 40 -22.57 2.13 1.17
CA LEU A 40 -21.98 1.54 2.38
C LEU A 40 -22.02 0.00 2.37
N GLY A 41 -23.11 -0.61 1.89
CA GLY A 41 -23.26 -2.07 1.83
C GLY A 41 -22.21 -2.72 0.92
N GLU A 42 -22.02 -2.17 -0.28
CA GLU A 42 -21.03 -2.64 -1.25
C GLU A 42 -19.61 -2.46 -0.73
N TYR A 43 -19.34 -1.30 -0.14
CA TYR A 43 -18.07 -1.02 0.53
C TYR A 43 -17.77 -2.06 1.62
N LEU A 44 -18.69 -2.30 2.56
CA LEU A 44 -18.47 -3.25 3.64
C LEU A 44 -18.35 -4.69 3.13
N ALA A 45 -19.15 -5.07 2.14
CA ALA A 45 -19.07 -6.38 1.50
C ALA A 45 -17.69 -6.58 0.84
N PHE A 46 -17.19 -5.57 0.14
CA PHE A 46 -15.87 -5.56 -0.48
C PHE A 46 -14.75 -5.62 0.56
N MET A 47 -14.78 -4.76 1.59
CA MET A 47 -13.76 -4.72 2.64
C MET A 47 -13.69 -6.05 3.42
N ARG A 48 -14.82 -6.71 3.64
CA ARG A 48 -14.86 -8.06 4.24
C ARG A 48 -14.14 -9.10 3.38
N LYS A 49 -14.25 -9.03 2.05
CA LYS A 49 -13.51 -9.91 1.12
C LYS A 49 -11.99 -9.69 1.22
N LEU A 50 -11.56 -8.51 1.68
CA LEU A 50 -10.16 -8.12 1.80
C LEU A 50 -9.60 -8.18 3.22
N GLN A 51 -10.36 -8.67 4.20
CA GLN A 51 -10.02 -8.60 5.62
C GLN A 51 -8.65 -9.22 5.98
N ASP A 52 -8.14 -10.15 5.18
CA ASP A 52 -6.84 -10.80 5.39
C ASP A 52 -5.65 -9.98 4.84
N VAL A 53 -5.93 -8.92 4.07
CA VAL A 53 -4.91 -8.10 3.40
C VAL A 53 -4.97 -6.61 3.77
N VAL A 54 -6.11 -6.12 4.26
CA VAL A 54 -6.25 -4.72 4.72
C VAL A 54 -6.35 -4.63 6.24
N ASP A 55 -6.06 -3.45 6.78
CA ASP A 55 -6.28 -3.17 8.20
C ASP A 55 -7.78 -3.19 8.51
N LEU A 56 -8.21 -4.03 9.45
CA LEU A 56 -9.62 -4.17 9.83
C LEU A 56 -10.25 -2.87 10.36
N ARG A 57 -9.43 -1.91 10.80
CA ARG A 57 -9.89 -0.56 11.18
C ARG A 57 -10.41 0.24 9.99
N MET A 58 -10.20 -0.22 8.75
CA MET A 58 -10.88 0.31 7.57
C MET A 58 -12.26 -0.33 7.36
N CYS A 59 -12.54 -1.51 7.90
CA CYS A 59 -13.76 -2.28 7.62
C CYS A 59 -14.98 -1.81 8.45
N ASN A 60 -15.29 -0.51 8.45
CA ASN A 60 -16.42 0.04 9.21
C ASN A 60 -17.06 1.28 8.55
N PRO A 61 -18.32 1.63 8.91
CA PRO A 61 -19.01 2.80 8.37
C PRO A 61 -18.32 4.14 8.68
N GLY A 62 -17.58 4.23 9.78
CA GLY A 62 -16.82 5.44 10.13
C GLY A 62 -15.74 5.74 9.10
N PHE A 63 -14.98 4.73 8.69
CA PHE A 63 -13.96 4.89 7.65
C PHE A 63 -14.57 5.15 6.26
N PHE A 64 -15.70 4.52 5.94
CA PHE A 64 -16.48 4.86 4.74
C PHE A 64 -16.83 6.36 4.70
N ASN A 65 -17.38 6.89 5.79
CA ASN A 65 -17.72 8.31 5.87
C ASN A 65 -16.47 9.20 5.82
N TYR A 66 -15.37 8.76 6.45
CA TYR A 66 -14.09 9.47 6.42
C TYR A 66 -13.49 9.56 5.01
N LEU A 67 -13.79 8.61 4.13
CA LEU A 67 -13.36 8.63 2.74
C LEU A 67 -14.14 9.62 1.86
N LYS A 68 -15.35 10.05 2.26
CA LYS A 68 -16.18 10.94 1.44
C LYS A 68 -15.58 12.35 1.39
N GLU A 69 -15.50 12.92 0.19
CA GLU A 69 -15.24 14.34 0.00
C GLU A 69 -16.48 15.17 0.36
N ASP A 70 -17.61 14.78 -0.22
CA ASP A 70 -18.91 15.36 0.07
C ASP A 70 -19.57 14.57 1.21
N GLU A 71 -19.55 15.15 2.41
CA GLU A 71 -20.15 14.54 3.59
C GLU A 71 -21.66 14.28 3.42
N SER A 72 -22.34 15.08 2.58
CA SER A 72 -23.77 14.95 2.31
C SER A 72 -24.11 13.80 1.34
N ALA A 73 -23.13 13.31 0.59
CA ALA A 73 -23.30 12.18 -0.30
C ALA A 73 -23.56 10.87 0.49
N TYR A 74 -24.45 10.03 -0.04
CA TYR A 74 -24.75 8.70 0.53
C TYR A 74 -23.86 7.58 -0.05
N HIS A 75 -22.93 7.92 -0.94
CA HIS A 75 -22.07 6.99 -1.66
C HIS A 75 -20.65 7.55 -1.79
N LEU A 76 -19.71 6.68 -2.14
CA LEU A 76 -18.37 7.07 -2.59
C LEU A 76 -18.38 7.29 -4.11
N SER A 77 -17.72 8.35 -4.54
CA SER A 77 -17.40 8.61 -5.94
C SER A 77 -16.17 7.82 -6.39
N PHE A 78 -15.86 7.86 -7.69
CA PHE A 78 -14.60 7.32 -8.21
C PHE A 78 -13.37 7.94 -7.52
N ALA A 79 -13.39 9.23 -7.21
CA ALA A 79 -12.27 9.92 -6.55
C ALA A 79 -12.08 9.45 -5.09
N ASP A 80 -13.18 9.19 -4.37
CA ASP A 80 -13.14 8.62 -3.02
C ASP A 80 -12.55 7.20 -3.03
N VAL A 81 -13.01 6.36 -3.96
CA VAL A 81 -12.50 4.99 -4.13
C VAL A 81 -11.05 4.96 -4.60
N LEU A 82 -10.66 5.92 -5.45
CA LEU A 82 -9.26 6.08 -5.85
C LEU A 82 -8.37 6.43 -4.66
N THR A 83 -8.87 7.24 -3.74
CA THR A 83 -8.17 7.55 -2.48
C THR A 83 -8.00 6.31 -1.63
N LEU A 84 -9.03 5.47 -1.50
CA LEU A 84 -8.93 4.16 -0.85
C LEU A 84 -7.92 3.24 -1.54
N PHE A 85 -7.94 3.17 -2.86
CA PHE A 85 -7.00 2.38 -3.65
C PHE A 85 -5.54 2.81 -3.41
N TYR A 86 -5.30 4.12 -3.29
CA TYR A 86 -3.99 4.67 -2.93
C TYR A 86 -3.59 4.33 -1.49
N ILE A 87 -4.52 4.44 -0.53
CA ILE A 87 -4.31 4.09 0.88
C ILE A 87 -3.88 2.63 1.04
N ILE A 88 -4.58 1.70 0.39
CA ILE A 88 -4.29 0.26 0.43
C ILE A 88 -2.93 -0.02 -0.22
N GLN A 89 -2.66 0.55 -1.40
CA GLN A 89 -1.39 0.34 -2.10
C GLN A 89 -0.17 0.82 -1.33
N THR A 90 -0.31 1.93 -0.63
CA THR A 90 0.79 2.52 0.16
C THR A 90 0.88 1.92 1.55
N GLU A 91 0.05 0.92 1.88
CA GLU A 91 -0.03 0.26 3.19
C GLU A 91 -0.10 1.29 4.33
N ARG A 92 -0.88 2.36 4.10
CA ARG A 92 -1.12 3.38 5.12
C ARG A 92 -1.89 2.74 6.28
N ARG A 93 -1.39 3.02 7.47
CA ARG A 93 -1.83 2.37 8.71
C ARG A 93 -2.44 3.39 9.66
N PHE A 94 -2.96 2.88 10.77
CA PHE A 94 -3.43 3.70 11.87
C PHE A 94 -2.38 3.68 12.98
N CYS A 95 -2.47 4.67 13.87
CA CYS A 95 -1.69 4.73 15.09
C CYS A 95 -1.96 3.48 15.94
N ASP A 96 -0.91 2.78 16.34
CA ASP A 96 -1.02 1.58 17.17
C ASP A 96 -1.38 1.90 18.63
N ALA A 97 -1.25 3.17 19.05
CA ALA A 97 -1.61 3.60 20.39
C ALA A 97 -3.06 4.11 20.51
N CYS A 98 -3.51 4.98 19.60
CA CYS A 98 -4.82 5.62 19.68
C CYS A 98 -5.79 5.26 18.54
N GLY A 99 -5.34 4.49 17.55
CA GLY A 99 -6.18 4.05 16.43
C GLY A 99 -6.53 5.13 15.40
N VAL A 100 -5.97 6.34 15.48
CA VAL A 100 -6.21 7.37 14.45
C VAL A 100 -5.52 7.02 13.13
N PHE A 101 -6.15 7.31 11.99
CA PHE A 101 -5.56 7.05 10.67
C PHE A 101 -4.37 7.97 10.38
N LEU A 102 -3.25 7.42 9.91
CA LEU A 102 -2.01 8.17 9.69
C LEU A 102 -1.97 8.81 8.29
N VAL A 103 -2.43 10.05 8.21
CA VAL A 103 -2.54 10.81 6.95
C VAL A 103 -1.24 11.51 6.57
N GLY A 104 -0.59 12.17 7.54
CA GLY A 104 0.58 13.03 7.33
C GLY A 104 1.87 12.46 7.90
N LEU A 105 2.60 13.28 8.68
CA LEU A 105 3.78 12.84 9.42
C LEU A 105 3.38 11.86 10.52
N TYR A 106 4.10 10.75 10.60
CA TYR A 106 3.95 9.75 11.66
C TYR A 106 5.29 9.12 11.98
N PHE A 107 5.40 8.54 13.16
CA PHE A 107 6.63 7.93 13.66
C PHE A 107 6.52 6.42 13.60
N THR A 108 7.59 5.74 13.19
CA THR A 108 7.63 4.28 13.04
C THR A 108 8.89 3.73 13.67
N CYS A 109 8.77 2.63 14.40
CA CYS A 109 9.92 1.92 14.94
C CYS A 109 10.79 1.37 13.80
N ALA A 110 12.07 1.78 13.77
CA ALA A 110 13.01 1.38 12.73
C ALA A 110 13.32 -0.13 12.74
N GLU A 111 13.24 -0.78 13.91
CA GLU A 111 13.44 -2.22 14.06
C GLU A 111 12.23 -3.03 13.55
N CYS A 112 11.02 -2.50 13.76
CA CYS A 112 9.78 -3.10 13.31
C CYS A 112 9.52 -2.94 11.80
N PHE A 113 9.96 -1.83 11.21
CA PHE A 113 9.62 -1.50 9.82
C PHE A 113 10.00 -2.57 8.77
N PRO A 114 11.19 -3.21 8.84
CA PRO A 114 11.57 -4.28 7.92
C PRO A 114 10.74 -5.56 8.07
N LEU A 115 10.07 -5.73 9.21
CA LEU A 115 9.27 -6.91 9.52
C LEU A 115 7.86 -6.71 8.95
N GLU A 116 7.52 -7.45 7.89
CA GLU A 116 6.26 -7.28 7.14
C GLU A 116 4.99 -7.32 8.02
N LYS A 117 5.03 -8.04 9.15
CA LYS A 117 3.87 -8.30 10.02
C LYS A 117 3.86 -7.52 11.33
N SER A 118 4.91 -6.78 11.67
CA SER A 118 5.06 -6.19 13.01
C SER A 118 5.51 -4.74 12.97
N ARG A 119 5.09 -3.98 11.95
CA ARG A 119 5.38 -2.55 11.87
C ARG A 119 4.60 -1.83 12.97
N TYR A 120 5.31 -1.06 13.80
CA TYR A 120 4.73 -0.25 14.86
C TYR A 120 4.86 1.24 14.50
N SER A 121 3.73 1.92 14.35
CA SER A 121 3.65 3.32 14.00
C SER A 121 2.69 4.09 14.92
N VAL A 122 3.04 5.32 15.24
CA VAL A 122 2.23 6.21 16.08
C VAL A 122 2.07 7.58 15.42
N CYS A 123 0.96 8.25 15.71
CA CYS A 123 0.74 9.62 15.25
C CYS A 123 1.67 10.60 15.99
N PHE A 124 1.74 11.83 15.47
CA PHE A 124 2.53 12.89 16.07
C PHE A 124 2.12 13.18 17.52
N GLU A 125 0.82 13.20 17.82
CA GLU A 125 0.30 13.47 19.17
C GLU A 125 0.74 12.39 20.16
N CYS A 126 0.56 11.11 19.83
CA CYS A 126 1.02 10.00 20.66
C CYS A 126 2.53 10.03 20.86
N TYR A 127 3.31 10.35 19.82
CA TYR A 127 4.76 10.46 19.93
C TYR A 127 5.18 11.61 20.86
N ARG A 128 4.64 12.81 20.63
CA ARG A 128 4.92 14.03 21.41
C ARG A 128 4.60 13.82 22.89
N ASP A 129 3.43 13.26 23.17
CA ASP A 129 2.90 13.11 24.53
C ASP A 129 3.39 11.81 25.20
N LYS A 130 4.19 11.00 24.47
CA LYS A 130 4.71 9.69 24.91
C LYS A 130 3.61 8.73 25.35
N ILE A 131 2.47 8.78 24.67
CA ILE A 131 1.31 7.91 24.90
C ILE A 131 1.40 6.72 23.95
N PHE A 132 2.39 5.86 24.16
CA PHE A 132 2.59 4.63 23.42
C PHE A 132 3.42 3.64 24.25
N VAL A 133 3.16 2.34 24.07
CA VAL A 133 3.92 1.26 24.70
C VAL A 133 4.42 0.34 23.61
N HIS A 134 5.74 0.20 23.53
CA HIS A 134 6.40 -0.60 22.52
C HIS A 134 7.68 -1.24 23.08
N ASP A 135 7.90 -2.51 22.79
CA ASP A 135 8.91 -3.35 23.46
C ASP A 135 10.34 -3.17 22.91
N HIS A 136 10.53 -2.36 21.88
CA HIS A 136 11.86 -2.03 21.36
C HIS A 136 12.43 -0.78 22.01
N SER A 137 13.74 -0.82 22.27
CA SER A 137 14.51 0.32 22.80
C SER A 137 14.98 1.29 21.71
N GLY A 138 14.90 0.90 20.43
CA GLY A 138 15.31 1.74 19.30
C GLY A 138 14.39 2.95 19.06
N PRO A 139 14.87 3.94 18.28
CA PRO A 139 14.12 5.16 18.02
C PRO A 139 12.91 4.89 17.13
N LEU A 140 11.82 5.61 17.40
CA LEU A 140 10.80 5.83 16.38
C LEU A 140 11.24 7.02 15.51
N LEU A 141 11.27 6.80 14.20
CA LEU A 141 11.66 7.80 13.21
C LEU A 141 10.43 8.28 12.47
N ASP A 142 10.39 9.55 12.11
CA ASP A 142 9.35 10.02 11.19
C ASP A 142 9.48 9.31 9.83
N ASN A 143 8.39 9.29 9.06
CA ASN A 143 8.33 8.57 7.80
C ASN A 143 9.35 9.03 6.75
N ASN A 144 9.91 10.25 6.82
CA ASN A 144 10.98 10.70 5.93
C ASN A 144 12.36 10.27 6.44
N ALA A 145 12.65 10.46 7.73
CA ALA A 145 13.89 9.99 8.35
C ALA A 145 14.06 8.47 8.21
N LEU A 146 12.96 7.73 8.35
CA LEU A 146 12.93 6.28 8.14
C LEU A 146 13.33 5.89 6.70
N LEU A 147 12.83 6.61 5.68
CA LEU A 147 13.18 6.34 4.28
C LEU A 147 14.68 6.52 4.03
N ILE A 148 15.30 7.55 4.62
CA ILE A 148 16.74 7.81 4.50
C ILE A 148 17.53 6.63 5.11
N VAL A 149 17.23 6.26 6.35
CA VAL A 149 17.92 5.17 7.06
C VAL A 149 17.76 3.83 6.33
N MET A 150 16.57 3.55 5.79
CA MET A 150 16.31 2.33 5.04
C MET A 150 17.05 2.31 3.70
N ASN A 151 17.18 3.46 3.03
CA ASN A 151 17.93 3.56 1.78
C ASN A 151 19.43 3.31 2.02
N GLU A 152 20.01 3.94 3.05
CA GLU A 152 21.40 3.71 3.45
C GLU A 152 21.64 2.24 3.81
N SER A 153 20.75 1.65 4.60
CA SER A 153 20.83 0.23 4.97
C SER A 153 20.78 -0.72 3.77
N ASN A 154 20.00 -0.39 2.74
CA ASN A 154 19.91 -1.20 1.53
C ASN A 154 21.15 -1.05 0.64
N LEU A 155 21.74 0.15 0.55
CA LEU A 155 22.99 0.38 -0.16
C LEU A 155 24.13 -0.44 0.44
N GLU A 156 24.27 -0.47 1.77
CA GLU A 156 25.30 -1.25 2.45
C GLU A 156 25.11 -2.76 2.27
N LYS A 157 23.86 -3.25 2.29
CA LYS A 157 23.55 -4.66 1.98
C LYS A 157 23.96 -5.03 0.55
N ASN A 158 23.71 -4.15 -0.41
CA ASN A 158 24.07 -4.40 -1.81
C ASN A 158 25.58 -4.46 -2.01
N LYS A 159 26.35 -3.52 -1.42
CA LYS A 159 27.83 -3.55 -1.45
C LYS A 159 28.38 -4.85 -0.82
N THR A 160 27.81 -5.27 0.30
CA THR A 160 28.23 -6.49 0.99
C THR A 160 27.94 -7.75 0.15
N ASN A 161 26.82 -7.78 -0.57
CA ASN A 161 26.47 -8.89 -1.47
C ASN A 161 27.37 -8.93 -2.71
N GLU A 162 27.71 -7.77 -3.30
CA GLU A 162 28.64 -7.68 -4.42
C GLU A 162 30.05 -8.18 -4.03
N LEU A 163 30.55 -7.78 -2.85
CA LEU A 163 31.85 -8.21 -2.36
C LEU A 163 31.90 -9.73 -2.12
N ARG A 164 30.82 -10.32 -1.58
CA ARG A 164 30.70 -11.78 -1.41
C ARG A 164 30.69 -12.54 -2.74
N THR A 165 30.10 -11.98 -3.79
CA THR A 165 30.12 -12.62 -5.12
C THR A 165 31.49 -12.57 -5.79
N THR A 166 32.31 -11.56 -5.52
CA THR A 166 33.67 -11.44 -6.07
C THR A 166 34.68 -12.41 -5.45
N GLU A 167 34.46 -12.86 -4.21
CA GLU A 167 35.39 -13.76 -3.51
C GLU A 167 35.25 -15.24 -3.91
N THR A 168 34.11 -15.66 -4.47
CA THR A 168 33.89 -17.03 -4.99
C THR A 168 34.29 -17.23 -6.45
N GLY A 169 34.83 -16.20 -7.12
CA GLY A 169 35.06 -16.18 -8.57
C GLY A 169 36.52 -16.02 -9.00
N ALA A 170 37.50 -16.37 -8.17
CA ALA A 170 38.90 -16.37 -8.60
C ALA A 170 39.21 -17.61 -9.46
N SER A 171 38.81 -17.57 -10.74
CA SER A 171 39.47 -18.37 -11.79
C SER A 171 39.57 -17.58 -13.09
N SER A 172 40.81 -17.43 -13.53
CA SER A 172 41.31 -16.61 -14.64
C SER A 172 40.68 -16.95 -16.00
N SER A 173 40.20 -15.93 -16.73
CA SER A 173 40.47 -15.76 -18.16
C SER A 173 39.93 -14.40 -18.64
N MET A 174 40.81 -13.53 -19.13
CA MET A 174 40.42 -12.29 -19.80
C MET A 174 39.87 -12.60 -21.19
N ALA A 175 38.57 -12.35 -21.41
CA ALA A 175 37.98 -12.26 -22.73
C ALA A 175 37.07 -11.02 -22.81
N ILE A 176 37.46 -10.08 -23.67
CA ILE A 176 36.67 -8.90 -24.03
C ILE A 176 35.45 -9.38 -24.83
N VAL A 177 34.24 -9.11 -24.36
CA VAL A 177 32.99 -9.35 -25.11
C VAL A 177 32.22 -8.03 -25.25
N PRO A 178 31.66 -7.68 -26.43
CA PRO A 178 31.03 -6.38 -26.64
C PRO A 178 29.69 -6.26 -25.91
N ALA A 179 29.40 -5.02 -25.50
CA ALA A 179 28.16 -4.64 -24.83
C ALA A 179 26.92 -5.03 -25.65
N SER A 180 26.16 -6.01 -25.15
CA SER A 180 24.82 -6.33 -25.64
C SER A 180 23.80 -5.50 -24.87
N SER A 181 22.93 -4.82 -25.61
CA SER A 181 21.82 -4.00 -25.11
C SER A 181 20.85 -4.83 -24.29
N SER A 182 20.88 -4.68 -22.96
CA SER A 182 19.83 -5.19 -22.10
C SER A 182 18.67 -4.20 -22.08
N HIS A 183 17.60 -4.52 -22.80
CA HIS A 183 16.27 -4.07 -22.43
C HIS A 183 15.91 -4.71 -21.08
N GLY A 184 16.37 -4.08 -20.00
CA GLY A 184 16.00 -4.44 -18.65
C GLY A 184 14.50 -4.26 -18.49
N ARG A 185 13.78 -5.37 -18.29
CA ARG A 185 12.47 -5.33 -17.63
C ARG A 185 12.69 -4.63 -16.28
N SER A 186 12.21 -3.38 -16.16
CA SER A 186 12.15 -2.71 -14.87
C SER A 186 11.42 -3.63 -13.88
N PRO A 187 11.91 -3.77 -12.63
CA PRO A 187 11.18 -4.48 -11.60
C PRO A 187 9.82 -3.79 -11.45
N VAL A 188 8.73 -4.55 -11.60
CA VAL A 188 7.41 -4.06 -11.21
C VAL A 188 7.52 -3.62 -9.74
N PRO A 189 7.23 -2.35 -9.40
CA PRO A 189 7.36 -1.87 -8.03
C PRO A 189 6.54 -2.76 -7.09
N LYS A 190 7.08 -3.09 -5.90
CA LYS A 190 6.39 -3.92 -4.89
C LYS A 190 4.96 -3.43 -4.59
N ILE A 191 4.72 -2.12 -4.72
CA ILE A 191 3.43 -1.42 -4.59
C ILE A 191 2.40 -1.92 -5.61
N ALA A 192 2.81 -2.08 -6.87
CA ALA A 192 1.94 -2.62 -7.91
C ALA A 192 1.58 -4.08 -7.61
N LYS A 193 2.45 -4.85 -6.95
CA LYS A 193 2.17 -6.25 -6.57
C LYS A 193 1.09 -6.39 -5.50
N VAL A 194 1.00 -5.44 -4.55
CA VAL A 194 -0.07 -5.43 -3.52
C VAL A 194 -1.39 -5.03 -4.15
N ALA A 195 -1.41 -3.95 -4.95
CA ALA A 195 -2.60 -3.55 -5.71
C ALA A 195 -3.10 -4.67 -6.61
N LEU A 196 -2.20 -5.33 -7.34
CA LEU A 196 -2.52 -6.44 -8.22
C LEU A 196 -3.06 -7.62 -7.44
N LYS A 197 -2.47 -7.98 -6.30
CA LYS A 197 -3.00 -9.04 -5.41
C LYS A 197 -4.39 -8.71 -4.88
N THR A 198 -4.63 -7.48 -4.46
CA THR A 198 -5.95 -7.04 -3.98
C THR A 198 -6.99 -7.07 -5.10
N VAL A 199 -6.62 -6.64 -6.31
CA VAL A 199 -7.49 -6.69 -7.50
C VAL A 199 -7.69 -8.13 -7.97
N GLU A 200 -6.66 -8.96 -8.03
CA GLU A 200 -6.76 -10.39 -8.36
C GLU A 200 -7.64 -11.13 -7.34
N LEU A 201 -7.48 -10.87 -6.05
CA LEU A 201 -8.33 -11.43 -5.00
C LEU A 201 -9.79 -11.00 -5.19
N ALA A 202 -10.03 -9.70 -5.41
CA ALA A 202 -11.37 -9.18 -5.64
C ALA A 202 -12.03 -9.74 -6.91
N VAL A 203 -11.28 -9.82 -8.02
CA VAL A 203 -11.76 -10.34 -9.31
C VAL A 203 -12.04 -11.85 -9.22
N ASN A 204 -11.14 -12.63 -8.60
CA ASN A 204 -11.33 -14.08 -8.46
C ASN A 204 -12.53 -14.42 -7.57
N ILE A 205 -12.76 -13.65 -6.50
CA ILE A 205 -13.96 -13.80 -5.66
C ILE A 205 -15.22 -13.41 -6.45
N GLY A 206 -15.19 -12.34 -7.24
CA GLY A 206 -16.31 -11.94 -8.11
C GLY A 206 -16.69 -13.02 -9.14
N SER A 207 -15.70 -13.68 -9.75
CA SER A 207 -15.94 -14.79 -10.69
C SER A 207 -16.52 -16.05 -10.02
N ALA A 208 -16.18 -16.32 -8.75
CA ALA A 208 -16.75 -17.45 -8.00
C ALA A 208 -18.24 -17.25 -7.67
N ILE A 209 -18.68 -16.01 -7.51
CA ILE A 209 -20.10 -15.67 -7.23
C ILE A 209 -20.93 -15.69 -8.53
N SER A 210 -20.33 -15.36 -9.68
CA SER A 210 -20.99 -15.47 -11.00
C SER A 210 -21.24 -16.91 -11.46
N ASN A 211 -20.56 -17.90 -10.89
CA ASN A 211 -20.72 -19.33 -11.22
C ASN A 211 -21.56 -20.10 -10.19
N CYS A 212 -22.15 -19.42 -9.21
CA CYS A 212 -23.15 -20.00 -8.30
C CYS A 212 -24.57 -19.60 -8.72
N SER A 213 -24.91 -19.86 -9.98
CA SER A 213 -26.30 -20.04 -10.40
C SER A 213 -26.61 -21.53 -10.33
N ILE A 214 -27.00 -22.00 -9.15
CA ILE A 214 -27.63 -23.31 -8.94
C ILE A 214 -29.07 -22.98 -8.50
N MET A 215 -30.01 -22.96 -9.45
CA MET A 215 -30.94 -24.05 -9.78
C MET A 215 -32.02 -24.24 -8.72
#